data_AF-A0A2E7HNV2-F1
#
_entry.id   AF-A0A2E7HNV2-F1
#
_cell.length_a   1.000
_cell.length_b   1.000
_cell.length_c   1.000
_cell.angle_alpha   90.00
_cell.angle_beta   90.00
_cell.angle_gamma   90.00
#
_symmetry.space_group_name_H-M   'P 1'
#
loop_
_entity.id
_entity.type
_entity.pdbx_description
1 polymer ?
#
loop_
_entity_poly.entity_id
_entity_poly.type
_entity_poly.pdbx_seq_one_letter_code
_entity_poly.pdbx_strand_id
1 'polypeptide(L)'
;MYETREYEVNDTILKEGELGKGFCILEEGVVEVIRDNKILNEIDQKGAIFGELSEILMYKRGASVRAKTKTKVKYFDNKLEQLVAENPKFAVKMIRNLGRRLYHMNQLAIEGNTKNDILIDANDERSMNAVQASPIILVVEEKHHIISQLTDVFSSQGWKLRSASDESSTLKECEDTTFSAIIISLSLPEDAAVELRRKLKTNPKAMRSPIIGMSVKGDEASLKKATDAGFENFISKPIDGQSVRSTMYKILNLDPSDQYFDILKDALYFKLPSPMSPFVIDEIKENIEPRIRKTINEGIEKIIVDVSGLDEIGEDEIDVVGDIGEKLEEMMVPIKGAFVAKGDEAEMWTNLDGCEEWIVCRDISEAHQKLDLPQTD
;
A
#
# COMPACT_ATOMS: atom_id res chain seq x y z
N MET A 1 -21.10 29.09 1.65
CA MET A 1 -22.40 29.57 2.17
C MET A 1 -23.15 28.33 2.68
N TYR A 2 -23.84 28.39 3.83
CA TYR A 2 -24.61 27.24 4.35
C TYR A 2 -26.10 27.51 4.27
N GLU A 3 -26.88 26.44 4.16
CA GLU A 3 -28.33 26.47 4.27
C GLU A 3 -28.74 25.93 5.63
N THR A 4 -29.70 26.58 6.28
CA THR A 4 -30.28 26.04 7.52
C THR A 4 -31.47 25.18 7.15
N ARG A 5 -31.47 23.91 7.56
CA ARG A 5 -32.55 22.95 7.30
C ARG A 5 -33.13 22.46 8.61
N GLU A 6 -34.45 22.35 8.65
CA GLU A 6 -35.20 21.81 9.79
C GLU A 6 -35.90 20.52 9.37
N TYR A 7 -35.89 19.55 10.27
CA TYR A 7 -36.38 18.18 10.04
C TYR A 7 -37.30 17.79 11.19
N GLU A 8 -38.42 17.16 10.85
CA GLU A 8 -39.34 16.57 11.81
C GLU A 8 -38.86 15.17 12.23
N VAL A 9 -39.49 14.62 13.28
CA VAL A 9 -39.13 13.30 13.79
C VAL A 9 -39.30 12.23 12.70
N ASN A 10 -38.29 11.38 12.54
CA ASN A 10 -38.15 10.34 11.51
C ASN A 10 -37.77 10.83 10.10
N ASP A 11 -37.58 12.12 9.87
CA ASP A 11 -37.10 12.60 8.58
C ASP A 11 -35.68 12.12 8.31
N THR A 12 -35.44 11.63 7.09
CA THR A 12 -34.09 11.24 6.64
C THR A 12 -33.33 12.48 6.22
N ILE A 13 -32.23 12.77 6.93
CA ILE A 13 -31.37 13.93 6.68
C ILE A 13 -30.34 13.58 5.60
N LEU A 14 -29.72 12.41 5.72
CA LEU A 14 -28.77 11.87 4.76
C LEU A 14 -29.11 10.41 4.50
N LYS A 15 -29.07 9.98 3.24
CA LYS A 15 -29.41 8.60 2.89
C LYS A 15 -28.17 7.77 2.58
N GLU A 16 -28.17 6.53 3.06
CA GLU A 16 -27.17 5.52 2.71
C GLU A 16 -27.12 5.31 1.19
N GLY A 17 -25.91 5.11 0.65
CA GLY A 17 -25.70 4.88 -0.77
C GLY A 17 -25.72 6.15 -1.63
N GLU A 18 -26.11 7.30 -1.07
CA GLU A 18 -25.99 8.56 -1.79
C GLU A 18 -24.53 9.02 -1.87
N LEU A 19 -24.22 9.65 -2.99
CA LEU A 19 -22.94 10.32 -3.17
C LEU A 19 -23.00 11.61 -2.36
N GLY A 20 -22.27 11.64 -1.26
CA GLY A 20 -22.23 12.81 -0.40
C GLY A 20 -21.66 13.98 -1.19
N LYS A 21 -22.51 14.97 -1.41
CA LYS A 21 -22.10 16.33 -1.73
C LYS A 21 -22.36 17.11 -0.45
N GLY A 22 -21.30 17.51 0.25
CA GLY A 22 -21.44 18.29 1.46
C GLY A 22 -21.73 17.52 2.75
N PHE A 23 -21.81 18.29 3.83
CA PHE A 23 -21.92 17.79 5.21
C PHE A 23 -22.88 18.65 6.05
N CYS A 24 -23.28 18.12 7.19
CA CYS A 24 -24.15 18.79 8.14
C CYS A 24 -23.43 19.12 9.45
N ILE A 25 -23.80 20.24 10.06
CA ILE A 25 -23.48 20.58 11.45
C ILE A 25 -24.78 20.61 12.24
N LEU A 26 -24.87 19.82 13.30
CA LEU A 26 -26.02 19.79 14.19
C LEU A 26 -26.11 21.12 14.97
N GLU A 27 -27.22 21.84 14.86
CA GLU A 27 -27.48 23.02 15.68
C GLU A 27 -28.33 22.68 16.90
N GLU A 28 -29.39 21.90 16.69
CA GLU A 28 -30.37 21.50 17.70
C GLU A 28 -30.99 20.14 17.35
N GLY A 29 -31.36 19.37 18.37
CA GLY A 29 -31.99 18.06 18.22
C GLY A 29 -31.00 16.89 18.36
N VAL A 30 -31.51 15.69 18.08
CA VAL A 30 -30.76 14.43 18.14
C VAL A 30 -30.99 13.68 16.84
N VAL A 31 -29.91 13.16 16.26
CA VAL A 31 -29.97 12.32 15.06
C VAL A 31 -29.41 10.93 15.35
N GLU A 32 -29.89 9.94 14.63
CA GLU A 32 -29.44 8.56 14.71
C GLU A 32 -28.82 8.11 13.39
N VAL A 33 -27.71 7.38 13.50
CA VAL A 33 -26.96 6.82 12.38
C VAL A 33 -27.39 5.38 12.20
N ILE A 34 -27.94 5.05 11.03
CA ILE A 34 -28.59 3.77 10.75
C ILE A 34 -27.89 3.12 9.56
N ARG A 35 -27.52 1.84 9.69
CA ARG A 35 -27.00 1.01 8.60
C ARG A 35 -27.61 -0.38 8.69
N ASP A 36 -27.98 -0.97 7.55
CA ASP A 36 -28.58 -2.31 7.51
C ASP A 36 -29.75 -2.48 8.50
N ASN A 37 -30.58 -1.43 8.62
CA ASN A 37 -31.71 -1.33 9.54
C ASN A 37 -31.37 -1.45 11.05
N LYS A 38 -30.09 -1.23 11.41
CA LYS A 38 -29.61 -1.18 12.79
C LYS A 38 -29.15 0.23 13.15
N ILE A 39 -29.51 0.70 14.34
CA ILE A 39 -28.99 1.95 14.88
C ILE A 39 -27.56 1.70 15.34
N LEU A 40 -26.59 2.37 14.70
CA LEU A 40 -25.17 2.26 15.01
C LEU A 40 -24.76 3.22 16.11
N ASN A 41 -25.30 4.44 16.09
CA ASN A 41 -24.94 5.50 17.01
C ASN A 41 -25.98 6.64 17.02
N GLU A 42 -25.94 7.48 18.05
CA GLU A 42 -26.69 8.73 18.16
C GLU A 42 -25.73 9.93 18.20
N ILE A 43 -26.18 11.06 17.66
CA ILE A 43 -25.45 12.32 17.67
C ILE A 43 -26.38 13.38 18.25
N ASP A 44 -26.04 13.86 19.44
CA ASP A 44 -26.81 14.83 20.24
C ASP A 44 -26.01 16.10 20.56
N GLN A 45 -24.70 16.10 20.30
CA GLN A 45 -23.84 17.22 20.63
C GLN A 45 -24.02 18.37 19.64
N LYS A 46 -24.43 19.54 20.15
CA LYS A 46 -24.46 20.78 19.37
C LYS A 46 -23.09 21.10 18.76
N GLY A 47 -23.09 21.36 17.46
CA GLY A 47 -21.88 21.60 16.66
C GLY A 47 -21.17 20.32 16.20
N ALA A 48 -21.75 19.13 16.45
CA ALA A 48 -21.26 17.88 15.87
C ALA A 48 -21.40 17.90 14.36
N ILE A 49 -20.41 17.35 13.68
CA ILE A 49 -20.34 17.28 12.22
C ILE A 49 -20.67 15.85 11.82
N PHE A 50 -21.50 15.69 10.78
CA PHE A 50 -21.85 14.39 10.23
C PHE A 50 -22.07 14.47 8.71
N GLY A 51 -21.86 13.35 8.03
CA GLY A 51 -21.86 13.29 6.56
C GLY A 51 -20.56 13.79 5.92
N GLU A 52 -19.57 14.16 6.73
CA GLU A 52 -18.26 14.65 6.29
C GLU A 52 -17.43 13.58 5.59
N LEU A 53 -17.53 12.32 6.02
CA LEU A 53 -16.66 11.26 5.52
C LEU A 53 -16.90 10.94 4.04
N SER A 54 -18.14 11.06 3.56
CA SER A 54 -18.42 10.87 2.13
C SER A 54 -17.76 11.94 1.27
N GLU A 55 -17.67 13.18 1.77
CA GLU A 55 -16.99 14.29 1.10
C GLU A 55 -15.46 14.15 1.22
N ILE A 56 -14.94 13.81 2.40
CA ILE A 56 -13.49 13.67 2.66
C ILE A 56 -12.89 12.51 1.88
N LEU A 57 -13.53 11.34 1.91
CA LEU A 57 -13.01 10.12 1.30
C LEU A 57 -13.48 9.95 -0.16
N MET A 58 -14.41 10.80 -0.61
CA MET A 58 -15.05 10.72 -1.92
C MET A 58 -15.79 9.38 -2.13
N TYR A 59 -16.45 8.87 -1.09
CA TYR A 59 -17.21 7.60 -1.09
C TYR A 59 -18.72 7.87 -1.00
N LYS A 60 -19.56 6.88 -1.36
CA LYS A 60 -20.99 6.92 -1.00
C LYS A 60 -21.13 6.90 0.52
N ARG A 61 -22.20 7.52 1.02
CA ARG A 61 -22.57 7.50 2.43
C ARG A 61 -22.76 6.05 2.89
N GLY A 62 -21.97 5.61 3.86
CA GLY A 62 -22.02 4.25 4.41
C GLY A 62 -23.13 4.00 5.44
N ALA A 63 -23.93 5.01 5.74
CA ALA A 63 -25.08 4.93 6.64
C ALA A 63 -26.07 6.06 6.34
N SER A 64 -27.33 5.84 6.71
CA SER A 64 -28.35 6.90 6.74
C SER A 64 -28.28 7.67 8.05
N VAL A 65 -28.63 8.94 8.03
CA VAL A 65 -28.82 9.76 9.23
C VAL A 65 -30.27 10.21 9.26
N ARG A 66 -30.96 9.90 10.37
CA ARG A 66 -32.38 10.22 10.57
C ARG A 66 -32.56 11.09 11.81
N ALA A 67 -33.50 12.01 11.76
CA ALA A 67 -33.88 12.84 12.90
C ALA A 67 -34.62 11.99 13.96
N LYS A 68 -34.03 11.85 15.15
CA LYS A 68 -34.67 11.17 16.30
C LYS A 68 -35.58 12.13 17.06
N THR A 69 -35.23 13.41 17.11
CA THR A 69 -36.09 14.51 17.57
C THR A 69 -36.27 15.52 16.46
N LYS A 70 -37.17 16.51 16.64
CA LYS A 70 -37.14 17.72 15.79
C LYS A 70 -35.72 18.28 15.77
N THR A 71 -35.17 18.44 14.57
CA THR A 71 -33.73 18.63 14.36
C THR A 71 -33.47 19.81 13.44
N LYS A 72 -32.49 20.63 13.80
CA LYS A 72 -32.02 21.75 13.01
C LYS A 72 -30.54 21.58 12.68
N VAL A 73 -30.20 21.72 11.41
CA VAL A 73 -28.83 21.53 10.92
C VAL A 73 -28.42 22.67 9.99
N LYS A 74 -27.13 22.96 9.97
CA LYS A 74 -26.49 23.73 8.91
C LYS A 74 -25.96 22.76 7.87
N TYR A 75 -26.54 22.77 6.69
CA TYR A 75 -26.08 22.01 5.53
C TYR A 75 -25.10 22.85 4.71
N PHE A 76 -23.94 22.28 4.43
CA PHE A 76 -22.90 22.89 3.62
C PHE A 76 -22.79 22.11 2.32
N ASP A 77 -23.20 22.73 1.21
CA ASP A 77 -23.13 22.14 -0.14
C ASP A 77 -21.76 22.32 -0.81
N ASN A 78 -20.88 23.13 -0.20
CA ASN A 78 -19.58 23.50 -0.76
C ASN A 78 -18.47 22.50 -0.39
N LYS A 79 -17.46 22.41 -1.27
CA LYS A 79 -16.22 21.67 -1.04
C LYS A 79 -15.57 22.07 0.28
N LEU A 80 -15.41 21.09 1.15
CA LEU A 80 -14.81 21.21 2.49
C LEU A 80 -13.48 21.98 2.49
N GLU A 81 -12.68 21.80 1.44
CA GLU A 81 -11.39 22.45 1.18
C GLU A 81 -11.48 23.98 1.31
N GLN A 82 -12.49 24.59 0.68
CA GLN A 82 -12.66 26.04 0.72
C GLN A 82 -12.95 26.52 2.14
N LEU A 83 -13.76 25.77 2.89
CA LEU A 83 -14.15 26.11 4.24
C LEU A 83 -12.98 25.97 5.23
N VAL A 84 -12.08 25.01 4.98
CA VAL A 84 -10.82 24.87 5.70
C VAL A 84 -9.87 26.01 5.39
N ALA A 85 -9.75 26.41 4.10
CA ALA A 85 -8.89 27.51 3.68
C ALA A 85 -9.35 28.85 4.30
N GLU A 86 -10.66 29.10 4.31
CA GLU A 86 -11.24 30.31 4.91
C GLU A 86 -11.22 30.28 6.45
N ASN A 87 -11.22 29.11 7.08
CA ASN A 87 -11.23 28.96 8.52
C ASN A 87 -10.40 27.75 9.01
N PRO A 88 -9.07 27.91 9.17
CA PRO A 88 -8.19 26.80 9.58
C PRO A 88 -8.53 26.20 10.95
N LYS A 89 -9.15 26.97 11.86
CA LYS A 89 -9.61 26.45 13.17
C LYS A 89 -10.69 25.38 13.01
N PHE A 90 -11.44 25.40 11.90
CA PHE A 90 -12.43 24.39 11.58
C PHE A 90 -11.79 23.01 11.33
N ALA A 91 -10.67 22.96 10.59
CA ALA A 91 -9.95 21.70 10.34
C ALA A 91 -9.47 21.03 11.63
N VAL A 92 -8.93 21.82 12.56
CA VAL A 92 -8.51 21.30 13.88
C VAL A 92 -9.69 20.72 14.65
N LYS A 93 -10.87 21.34 14.57
CA LYS A 93 -12.09 20.84 15.22
C LYS A 93 -12.59 19.54 14.57
N MET A 94 -12.47 19.42 13.25
CA MET A 94 -12.79 18.18 12.52
C MET A 94 -11.86 17.04 12.91
N ILE A 95 -10.54 17.25 12.86
CA ILE A 95 -9.52 16.25 13.20
C ILE A 95 -9.75 15.70 14.61
N ARG A 96 -10.02 16.58 15.60
CA ARG A 96 -10.33 16.14 16.97
C ARG A 96 -11.61 15.31 17.05
N ASN A 97 -12.65 15.65 16.29
CA ASN A 97 -13.90 14.89 16.28
C ASN A 97 -13.70 13.50 15.69
N LEU A 98 -13.03 13.42 14.54
CA LEU A 98 -12.72 12.14 13.89
C LEU A 98 -11.81 11.27 14.77
N GLY A 99 -10.76 11.85 15.35
CA GLY A 99 -9.86 11.14 16.26
C GLY A 99 -10.58 10.58 17.50
N ARG A 100 -11.52 11.34 18.09
CA ARG A 100 -12.33 10.85 19.22
C ARG A 100 -13.23 9.68 18.82
N ARG A 101 -13.88 9.76 17.65
CA ARG A 101 -14.72 8.67 17.13
C ARG A 101 -13.90 7.42 16.85
N LEU A 102 -12.73 7.57 16.23
CA LEU A 102 -11.80 6.47 15.95
C LEU A 102 -11.34 5.81 17.24
N TYR A 103 -10.92 6.61 18.23
CA TYR A 103 -10.53 6.10 19.54
C TYR A 103 -11.66 5.27 20.18
N HIS A 104 -12.89 5.80 20.19
CA HIS A 104 -14.03 5.11 20.77
C HIS A 104 -14.36 3.80 20.03
N MET A 105 -14.32 3.81 18.69
CA MET A 105 -14.51 2.61 17.88
C MET A 105 -13.44 1.55 18.15
N ASN A 106 -12.17 1.97 18.29
CA ASN A 106 -11.08 1.06 18.61
C ASN A 106 -11.26 0.45 20.01
N GLN A 107 -11.73 1.21 21.00
CA GLN A 107 -12.07 0.66 22.32
C GLN A 107 -13.17 -0.39 22.23
N LEU A 108 -14.26 -0.09 21.50
CA LEU A 108 -15.35 -1.05 21.27
C LEU A 108 -14.89 -2.31 20.52
N ALA A 109 -13.95 -2.17 19.57
CA ALA A 109 -13.38 -3.31 18.85
C ALA A 109 -12.50 -4.18 19.76
N ILE A 110 -11.71 -3.56 20.65
CA ILE A 110 -10.90 -4.27 21.67
C ILE A 110 -11.82 -5.01 22.66
N GLU A 111 -12.88 -4.36 23.13
CA GLU A 111 -13.85 -4.97 24.06
C GLU A 111 -14.71 -6.06 23.38
N GLY A 112 -15.09 -5.85 22.11
CA GLY A 112 -15.90 -6.76 21.30
C GLY A 112 -15.15 -7.98 20.75
N ASN A 113 -13.83 -8.05 20.91
CA ASN A 113 -12.99 -9.14 20.40
C ASN A 113 -13.23 -10.49 21.11
N THR A 114 -14.06 -10.54 22.16
CA THR A 114 -14.51 -11.82 22.73
C THR A 114 -15.47 -12.60 21.82
N LYS A 115 -15.94 -12.05 20.69
CA LYS A 115 -16.94 -12.72 19.85
C LYS A 115 -16.58 -12.97 18.38
N ASN A 116 -15.64 -12.23 17.76
CA ASN A 116 -15.47 -12.24 16.30
C ASN A 116 -14.02 -12.40 15.78
N ASP A 117 -13.02 -12.68 16.62
CA ASP A 117 -11.62 -12.97 16.21
C ASP A 117 -11.04 -12.01 15.15
N ILE A 118 -11.28 -10.70 15.31
CA ILE A 118 -10.78 -9.68 14.35
C ILE A 118 -9.38 -9.18 14.77
N LEU A 119 -9.04 -9.27 16.07
CA LEU A 119 -7.69 -9.01 16.55
C LEU A 119 -6.99 -10.36 16.74
N ILE A 120 -5.95 -10.59 15.94
CA ILE A 120 -5.03 -11.73 16.07
C ILE A 120 -4.14 -11.44 17.27
N ASP A 121 -4.01 -12.39 18.19
CA ASP A 121 -3.07 -12.29 19.30
C ASP A 121 -1.66 -12.23 18.72
N ALA A 122 -0.83 -11.29 19.19
CA ALA A 122 0.53 -11.10 18.68
C ALA A 122 1.42 -12.34 18.90
N ASN A 123 0.97 -13.28 19.74
CA ASN A 123 1.61 -14.55 20.03
C ASN A 123 0.97 -15.77 19.33
N ASP A 124 -0.01 -15.60 18.44
CA ASP A 124 -0.66 -16.72 17.75
C ASP A 124 0.20 -17.19 16.55
N GLU A 125 1.05 -18.20 16.81
CA GLU A 125 1.94 -18.88 15.85
C GLU A 125 1.21 -19.47 14.63
N ARG A 126 -0.13 -19.54 14.65
CA ARG A 126 -0.95 -19.92 13.49
C ARG A 126 -0.79 -18.97 12.30
N SER A 127 -0.30 -17.75 12.53
CA SER A 127 -0.06 -16.74 11.49
C SER A 127 1.09 -17.09 10.54
N MET A 128 2.01 -17.98 10.92
CA MET A 128 3.13 -18.39 10.05
C MET A 128 2.71 -19.33 8.90
N ASN A 129 1.50 -19.90 8.94
CA ASN A 129 0.97 -20.80 7.91
C ASN A 129 0.02 -20.11 6.91
N ALA A 130 -0.10 -18.78 6.94
CA ALA A 130 -0.69 -18.05 5.82
C ALA A 130 0.32 -18.03 4.65
N VAL A 131 0.42 -19.16 3.96
CA VAL A 131 1.09 -19.27 2.67
C VAL A 131 0.43 -18.27 1.71
N GLN A 132 1.02 -17.08 1.65
CA GLN A 132 1.19 -16.17 0.52
C GLN A 132 0.23 -16.43 -0.64
N ALA A 133 -1.01 -15.94 -0.54
CA ALA A 133 -1.84 -15.77 -1.73
C ALA A 133 -1.18 -14.68 -2.60
N SER A 134 -0.61 -15.09 -3.73
CA SER A 134 -0.01 -14.20 -4.72
C SER A 134 -0.94 -13.01 -5.03
N PRO A 135 -0.45 -11.75 -4.90
CA PRO A 135 -1.25 -10.56 -5.18
C PRO A 135 -1.93 -10.61 -6.55
N ILE A 136 -3.20 -10.22 -6.59
CA ILE A 136 -3.96 -10.10 -7.84
C ILE A 136 -4.22 -8.63 -8.12
N ILE A 137 -3.67 -8.11 -9.22
CA ILE A 137 -3.76 -6.71 -9.62
C ILE A 137 -4.75 -6.57 -10.77
N LEU A 138 -5.69 -5.62 -10.66
CA LEU A 138 -6.59 -5.27 -11.77
C LEU A 138 -6.06 -4.03 -12.49
N VAL A 139 -5.92 -4.09 -13.81
CA VAL A 139 -5.51 -2.96 -14.66
C VAL A 139 -6.67 -2.55 -15.56
N VAL A 140 -7.05 -1.27 -15.52
CA VAL A 140 -8.09 -0.68 -16.38
C VAL A 140 -7.43 0.15 -17.47
N GLU A 141 -7.29 -0.44 -18.66
CA GLU A 141 -6.58 0.14 -19.82
C GLU A 141 -7.04 -0.54 -21.11
N GLU A 142 -7.16 0.21 -22.20
CA GLU A 142 -7.56 -0.34 -23.52
C GLU A 142 -6.34 -0.73 -24.36
N LYS A 143 -5.20 -0.08 -24.13
CA LYS A 143 -3.98 -0.30 -24.91
C LYS A 143 -3.28 -1.60 -24.51
N HIS A 144 -3.42 -2.63 -25.34
CA HIS A 144 -2.81 -3.95 -25.13
C HIS A 144 -1.30 -3.94 -24.83
N HIS A 145 -0.53 -3.02 -25.43
CA HIS A 145 0.91 -2.94 -25.15
C HIS A 145 1.22 -2.56 -23.69
N ILE A 146 0.41 -1.68 -23.08
CA ILE A 146 0.56 -1.28 -21.67
C ILE A 146 0.20 -2.47 -20.77
N ILE A 147 -0.89 -3.17 -21.08
CA ILE A 147 -1.28 -4.39 -20.35
C ILE A 147 -0.17 -5.44 -20.41
N SER A 148 0.41 -5.66 -21.60
CA SER A 148 1.53 -6.61 -21.77
C SER A 148 2.73 -6.22 -20.91
N GLN A 149 3.16 -4.95 -20.95
CA GLN A 149 4.28 -4.46 -20.15
C GLN A 149 4.03 -4.67 -18.64
N LEU A 150 2.84 -4.34 -18.15
CA LEU A 150 2.51 -4.56 -16.74
C LEU A 150 2.39 -6.05 -16.39
N THR A 151 1.95 -6.89 -17.33
CA THR A 151 1.88 -8.34 -17.15
C THR A 151 3.28 -8.91 -16.95
N ASP A 152 4.26 -8.47 -17.75
CA ASP A 152 5.65 -8.90 -17.62
C ASP A 152 6.24 -8.49 -16.27
N VAL A 153 6.00 -7.24 -15.85
CA VAL A 153 6.45 -6.71 -14.56
C VAL A 153 5.88 -7.54 -13.40
N PHE A 154 4.56 -7.76 -13.36
CA PHE A 154 3.92 -8.46 -12.24
C PHE A 154 4.19 -9.97 -12.24
N SER A 155 4.25 -10.60 -13.41
CA SER A 155 4.57 -12.03 -13.51
C SER A 155 5.99 -12.33 -13.01
N SER A 156 6.93 -11.40 -13.20
CA SER A 156 8.30 -11.52 -12.66
C SER A 156 8.35 -11.58 -11.12
N GLN A 157 7.32 -11.05 -10.44
CA GLN A 157 7.16 -11.07 -8.98
C GLN A 157 6.24 -12.21 -8.51
N GLY A 158 5.81 -13.08 -9.43
CA GLY A 158 4.81 -14.12 -9.16
C GLY A 158 3.40 -13.57 -8.91
N TRP A 159 3.12 -12.30 -9.22
CA TRP A 159 1.80 -11.68 -9.05
C TRP A 159 0.93 -11.94 -10.28
N LYS A 160 -0.40 -11.93 -10.07
CA LYS A 160 -1.38 -12.15 -11.15
C LYS A 160 -1.96 -10.84 -11.62
N LEU A 161 -2.04 -10.63 -12.93
CA LEU A 161 -2.74 -9.50 -13.53
C LEU A 161 -4.10 -9.92 -14.09
N ARG A 162 -5.11 -9.09 -13.87
CA ARG A 162 -6.38 -9.06 -14.63
C ARG A 162 -6.49 -7.72 -15.33
N SER A 163 -7.14 -7.69 -16.48
CA SER A 163 -7.34 -6.47 -17.26
C SER A 163 -8.81 -6.23 -17.56
N ALA A 164 -9.22 -4.97 -17.51
CA ALA A 164 -10.51 -4.48 -17.99
C ALA A 164 -10.29 -3.29 -18.92
N SER A 165 -11.17 -3.11 -19.90
CA SER A 165 -11.08 -2.00 -20.88
C SER A 165 -11.88 -0.77 -20.45
N ASP A 166 -12.91 -0.97 -19.64
CA ASP A 166 -13.92 0.05 -19.35
C ASP A 166 -14.57 -0.16 -17.98
N GLU A 167 -15.44 0.75 -17.59
CA GLU A 167 -16.14 0.69 -16.30
C GLU A 167 -16.94 -0.61 -16.12
N SER A 168 -17.68 -1.05 -17.14
CA SER A 168 -18.58 -2.20 -17.06
C SER A 168 -17.81 -3.49 -16.82
N SER A 169 -16.77 -3.73 -17.62
CA SER A 169 -15.84 -4.84 -17.45
C SER A 169 -15.10 -4.78 -16.12
N THR A 170 -14.69 -3.59 -15.66
CA THR A 170 -14.01 -3.42 -14.37
C THR A 170 -14.92 -3.79 -13.19
N LEU A 171 -16.17 -3.33 -13.20
CA LEU A 171 -17.11 -3.62 -12.13
C LEU A 171 -17.47 -5.11 -12.10
N LYS A 172 -17.61 -5.75 -13.27
CA LYS A 172 -17.82 -7.19 -13.39
C LYS A 172 -16.67 -8.01 -12.81
N GLU A 173 -15.42 -7.65 -13.12
CA GLU A 173 -14.25 -8.31 -12.51
C GLU A 173 -14.28 -8.23 -10.97
N CYS A 174 -14.73 -7.09 -10.44
CA CYS A 174 -14.90 -6.87 -9.00
C CYS A 174 -16.11 -7.60 -8.40
N GLU A 175 -17.04 -8.15 -9.19
CA GLU A 175 -18.12 -8.99 -8.69
C GLU A 175 -17.63 -10.38 -8.33
N ASP A 176 -16.66 -10.91 -9.09
CA ASP A 176 -16.16 -12.27 -8.92
C ASP A 176 -14.89 -12.32 -8.05
N THR A 177 -14.04 -11.29 -8.13
CA THR A 177 -12.69 -11.30 -7.56
C THR A 177 -12.43 -10.08 -6.67
N THR A 178 -11.66 -10.26 -5.60
CA THR A 178 -11.07 -9.16 -4.82
C THR A 178 -9.63 -8.93 -5.27
N PHE A 179 -9.23 -7.67 -5.41
CA PHE A 179 -7.91 -7.31 -5.91
C PHE A 179 -7.04 -6.70 -4.80
N SER A 180 -5.75 -7.03 -4.82
CA SER A 180 -4.76 -6.44 -3.91
C SER A 180 -4.52 -4.97 -4.22
N ALA A 181 -4.65 -4.56 -5.49
CA ALA A 181 -4.67 -3.18 -5.93
C ALA A 181 -5.36 -3.05 -7.30
N ILE A 182 -5.83 -1.85 -7.62
CA ILE A 182 -6.45 -1.52 -8.90
C ILE A 182 -5.68 -0.37 -9.53
N ILE A 183 -5.28 -0.50 -10.79
CA ILE A 183 -4.55 0.51 -11.54
C ILE A 183 -5.45 1.02 -12.66
N ILE A 184 -5.79 2.31 -12.67
CA ILE A 184 -6.72 2.90 -13.66
C ILE A 184 -5.98 3.87 -14.56
N SER A 185 -6.13 3.71 -15.86
CA SER A 185 -5.66 4.68 -16.85
C SER A 185 -6.37 6.02 -16.71
N LEU A 186 -5.60 7.10 -16.50
CA LEU A 186 -6.15 8.47 -16.57
C LEU A 186 -6.35 8.96 -18.01
N SER A 187 -5.99 8.14 -19.01
CA SER A 187 -6.27 8.42 -20.43
C SER A 187 -7.70 8.08 -20.83
N LEU A 188 -8.53 7.58 -19.92
CA LEU A 188 -9.96 7.37 -20.15
C LEU A 188 -10.66 8.72 -20.43
N PRO A 189 -11.69 8.75 -21.29
CA PRO A 189 -12.37 9.99 -21.65
C PRO A 189 -12.98 10.74 -20.46
N GLU A 190 -12.94 12.08 -20.51
CA GLU A 190 -13.58 12.99 -19.55
C GLU A 190 -13.20 12.70 -18.08
N ASP A 191 -14.19 12.55 -17.19
CA ASP A 191 -14.00 12.25 -15.77
C ASP A 191 -14.25 10.75 -15.47
N ALA A 192 -14.25 9.88 -16.50
CA ALA A 192 -14.59 8.46 -16.35
C ALA A 192 -13.69 7.72 -15.34
N ALA A 193 -12.39 8.00 -15.31
CA ALA A 193 -11.47 7.40 -14.35
C ALA A 193 -11.83 7.77 -12.89
N VAL A 194 -12.24 9.03 -12.66
CA VAL A 194 -12.67 9.53 -11.35
C VAL A 194 -14.01 8.91 -10.95
N GLU A 195 -14.96 8.81 -11.88
CA GLU A 195 -16.25 8.16 -11.63
C GLU A 195 -16.09 6.66 -11.32
N LEU A 196 -15.24 5.97 -12.07
CA LEU A 196 -14.93 4.55 -11.86
C LEU A 196 -14.31 4.33 -10.49
N ARG A 197 -13.28 5.12 -10.11
CA ARG A 197 -12.69 5.07 -8.75
C ARG A 197 -13.79 5.18 -7.70
N ARG A 198 -14.67 6.18 -7.84
CA ARG A 198 -15.76 6.42 -6.90
C ARG A 198 -16.73 5.24 -6.82
N LYS A 199 -17.05 4.58 -7.93
CA LYS A 199 -17.88 3.37 -7.95
C LYS A 199 -17.18 2.20 -7.27
N LEU A 200 -15.90 1.97 -7.56
CA LEU A 200 -15.09 0.91 -6.94
C LEU A 200 -14.98 1.08 -5.42
N LYS A 201 -14.81 2.31 -4.94
CA LYS A 201 -14.79 2.61 -3.50
C LYS A 201 -16.13 2.40 -2.78
N THR A 202 -17.18 2.08 -3.54
CA THR A 202 -18.51 1.75 -3.00
C THR A 202 -18.88 0.28 -3.21
N ASN A 203 -18.04 -0.46 -3.91
CA ASN A 203 -18.21 -1.90 -4.11
C ASN A 203 -17.58 -2.64 -2.92
N PRO A 204 -18.33 -3.50 -2.19
CA PRO A 204 -17.82 -4.22 -1.02
C PRO A 204 -16.53 -5.03 -1.27
N LYS A 205 -16.31 -5.52 -2.49
CA LYS A 205 -15.14 -6.31 -2.90
C LYS A 205 -13.95 -5.47 -3.35
N ALA A 206 -14.15 -4.20 -3.70
CA ALA A 206 -13.08 -3.31 -4.20
C ALA A 206 -12.81 -2.10 -3.29
N MET A 207 -13.70 -1.81 -2.33
CA MET A 207 -13.61 -0.59 -1.51
C MET A 207 -12.34 -0.50 -0.65
N ARG A 208 -11.74 -1.65 -0.33
CA ARG A 208 -10.49 -1.74 0.43
C ARG A 208 -9.25 -1.74 -0.44
N SER A 209 -9.39 -2.01 -1.74
CA SER A 209 -8.26 -2.05 -2.66
C SER A 209 -7.74 -0.61 -2.88
N PRO A 210 -6.43 -0.36 -2.77
CA PRO A 210 -5.84 0.90 -3.18
C PRO A 210 -6.00 1.08 -4.70
N ILE A 211 -6.23 2.32 -5.14
CA ILE A 211 -6.48 2.68 -6.53
C ILE A 211 -5.39 3.64 -7.03
N ILE A 212 -4.51 3.12 -7.88
CA ILE A 212 -3.39 3.84 -8.48
C ILE A 212 -3.82 4.42 -9.84
N GLY A 213 -3.39 5.64 -10.15
CA GLY A 213 -3.65 6.26 -11.45
C GLY A 213 -2.46 6.10 -12.40
N MET A 214 -2.71 5.77 -13.67
CA MET A 214 -1.67 5.85 -14.72
C MET A 214 -1.80 7.14 -15.53
N SER A 215 -0.86 8.05 -15.35
CA SER A 215 -0.87 9.38 -15.99
C SER A 215 0.10 9.44 -17.19
N VAL A 216 -0.18 10.32 -18.15
CA VAL A 216 0.78 10.66 -19.21
C VAL A 216 1.71 11.74 -18.69
N LYS A 217 3.01 11.61 -18.95
CA LYS A 217 3.99 12.63 -18.56
C LYS A 217 3.60 14.01 -19.11
N GLY A 218 3.46 15.00 -18.22
CA GLY A 218 3.08 16.37 -18.55
C GLY A 218 1.57 16.70 -18.45
N ASP A 219 0.71 15.72 -18.15
CA ASP A 219 -0.72 15.97 -17.91
C ASP A 219 -1.01 16.27 -16.43
N GLU A 220 -0.56 17.45 -15.98
CA GLU A 220 -0.75 17.91 -14.60
C GLU A 220 -2.23 18.11 -14.24
N ALA A 221 -3.08 18.44 -15.22
CA ALA A 221 -4.49 18.67 -15.00
C ALA A 221 -5.22 17.38 -14.62
N SER A 222 -4.99 16.30 -15.36
CA SER A 222 -5.57 14.98 -15.04
C SER A 222 -4.98 14.42 -13.76
N LEU A 223 -3.68 14.60 -13.51
CA LEU A 223 -3.03 14.19 -12.27
C LEU A 223 -3.65 14.89 -11.07
N LYS A 224 -3.84 16.22 -11.13
CA LYS A 224 -4.47 16.99 -10.05
C LYS A 224 -5.90 16.52 -9.79
N LYS A 225 -6.71 16.36 -10.84
CA LYS A 225 -8.09 15.84 -10.71
C LYS A 225 -8.12 14.48 -10.04
N ALA A 226 -7.22 13.57 -10.40
CA ALA A 226 -7.14 12.24 -9.83
C ALA A 226 -6.67 12.29 -8.35
N THR A 227 -5.70 13.14 -8.02
CA THR A 227 -5.29 13.38 -6.62
C THR A 227 -6.47 13.90 -5.79
N ASP A 228 -7.18 14.92 -6.28
CA ASP A 228 -8.36 15.49 -5.62
C ASP A 228 -9.48 14.44 -5.48
N ALA A 229 -9.59 13.52 -6.44
CA ALA A 229 -10.52 12.39 -6.38
C ALA A 229 -10.10 11.29 -5.38
N GLY A 230 -8.89 11.34 -4.83
CA GLY A 230 -8.36 10.43 -3.81
C GLY A 230 -7.67 9.18 -4.36
N PHE A 231 -7.05 9.24 -5.53
CA PHE A 231 -6.12 8.20 -5.98
C PHE A 231 -4.90 8.14 -5.04
N GLU A 232 -4.49 6.93 -4.66
CA GLU A 232 -3.48 6.74 -3.61
C GLU A 232 -2.04 6.98 -4.07
N ASN A 233 -1.72 6.68 -5.34
CA ASN A 233 -0.41 6.95 -5.95
C ASN A 233 -0.54 6.94 -7.48
N PHE A 234 0.57 7.20 -8.19
CA PHE A 234 0.59 7.32 -9.64
C PHE A 234 1.76 6.59 -10.29
N ILE A 235 1.50 6.05 -11.49
CA ILE A 235 2.49 5.48 -12.39
C ILE A 235 2.51 6.34 -13.66
N SER A 236 3.68 6.82 -14.04
CA SER A 236 3.84 7.62 -15.27
C SER A 236 3.93 6.74 -16.51
N LYS A 237 3.36 7.20 -17.63
CA LYS A 237 3.56 6.65 -18.97
C LYS A 237 4.64 7.47 -19.70
N PRO A 238 5.60 6.83 -20.41
CA PRO A 238 5.72 5.39 -20.70
C PRO A 238 6.03 4.55 -19.45
N ILE A 239 5.59 3.29 -19.45
CA ILE A 239 5.72 2.39 -18.31
C ILE A 239 7.20 2.07 -18.07
N ASP A 240 7.69 2.46 -16.91
CA ASP A 240 8.97 2.05 -16.37
C ASP A 240 8.75 0.94 -15.33
N GLY A 241 9.29 -0.26 -15.59
CA GLY A 241 9.01 -1.43 -14.77
C GLY A 241 9.49 -1.29 -13.33
N GLN A 242 10.60 -0.58 -13.12
CA GLN A 242 11.15 -0.33 -11.78
C GLN A 242 10.24 0.62 -10.99
N SER A 243 9.85 1.75 -11.57
CA SER A 243 8.91 2.70 -10.96
C SER A 243 7.57 2.04 -10.61
N VAL A 244 7.06 1.15 -11.48
CA VAL A 244 5.87 0.35 -11.18
C VAL A 244 6.08 -0.52 -9.95
N ARG A 245 7.17 -1.30 -9.89
CA ARG A 245 7.46 -2.18 -8.74
C ARG A 245 7.51 -1.39 -7.44
N SER A 246 8.33 -0.35 -7.35
CA SER A 246 8.48 0.42 -6.11
C SER A 246 7.17 1.09 -5.69
N THR A 247 6.37 1.58 -6.65
CA THR A 247 5.02 2.10 -6.38
C THR A 247 4.13 1.03 -5.76
N MET A 248 4.18 -0.20 -6.28
CA MET A 248 3.35 -1.30 -5.81
C MET A 248 3.81 -1.86 -4.47
N TYR A 249 5.12 -2.00 -4.23
CA TYR A 249 5.65 -2.41 -2.93
C TYR A 249 5.21 -1.45 -1.83
N LYS A 250 5.34 -0.15 -2.09
CA LYS A 250 4.84 0.89 -1.18
C LYS A 250 3.32 0.80 -0.94
N ILE A 251 2.53 0.64 -1.99
CA ILE A 251 1.06 0.63 -1.89
C ILE A 251 0.52 -0.65 -1.23
N LEU A 252 1.15 -1.78 -1.52
CA LEU A 252 0.79 -3.06 -0.93
C LEU A 252 1.41 -3.27 0.46
N ASN A 253 2.20 -2.29 0.94
CA ASN A 253 2.96 -2.36 2.19
C ASN A 253 3.80 -3.64 2.28
N LEU A 254 4.43 -3.98 1.15
CA LEU A 254 5.41 -5.05 1.03
C LEU A 254 6.79 -4.51 1.41
N ASP A 255 7.64 -5.37 1.91
CA ASP A 255 9.03 -5.02 2.22
C ASP A 255 9.80 -4.87 0.89
N PRO A 256 10.28 -3.67 0.53
CA PRO A 256 11.01 -3.46 -0.73
C PRO A 256 12.23 -4.37 -0.87
N SER A 257 12.80 -4.81 0.26
CA SER A 257 13.90 -5.78 0.27
C SER A 257 13.49 -7.14 -0.26
N ASP A 258 12.22 -7.55 -0.20
CA ASP A 258 11.76 -8.83 -0.79
C ASP A 258 11.98 -8.87 -2.32
N GLN A 259 12.25 -7.74 -2.99
CA GLN A 259 12.63 -7.71 -4.41
C GLN A 259 14.02 -8.27 -4.67
N TYR A 260 14.91 -8.19 -3.69
CA TYR A 260 16.33 -8.46 -3.83
C TYR A 260 16.81 -9.56 -2.88
N PHE A 261 16.10 -9.75 -1.77
CA PHE A 261 16.44 -10.63 -0.67
C PHE A 261 15.41 -11.74 -0.49
N ASP A 262 15.83 -12.99 -0.66
CA ASP A 262 15.06 -14.20 -0.35
C ASP A 262 15.67 -14.94 0.85
N ILE A 263 14.93 -15.92 1.37
CA ILE A 263 15.48 -16.92 2.30
C ILE A 263 15.57 -18.26 1.57
N LEU A 264 16.79 -18.78 1.41
CA LEU A 264 17.06 -20.07 0.80
C LEU A 264 17.81 -20.95 1.79
N LYS A 265 17.25 -22.11 2.16
CA LYS A 265 17.89 -23.13 3.04
C LYS A 265 18.67 -22.52 4.22
N ASP A 266 17.99 -21.72 5.03
CA ASP A 266 18.54 -21.07 6.22
C ASP A 266 19.71 -20.11 5.93
N ALA A 267 19.68 -19.44 4.77
CA ALA A 267 20.57 -18.34 4.43
C ALA A 267 19.77 -17.18 3.82
N LEU A 268 20.14 -15.95 4.18
CA LEU A 268 19.72 -14.75 3.48
C LEU A 268 20.36 -14.73 2.10
N TYR A 269 19.56 -14.86 1.05
CA TYR A 269 20.02 -14.81 -0.33
C TYR A 269 19.75 -13.42 -0.89
N PHE A 270 20.80 -12.70 -1.28
CA PHE A 270 20.71 -11.40 -1.92
C PHE A 270 21.23 -11.50 -3.35
N LYS A 271 20.37 -11.24 -4.34
CA LYS A 271 20.78 -11.21 -5.73
C LYS A 271 20.94 -9.78 -6.21
N LEU A 272 22.14 -9.44 -6.68
CA LEU A 272 22.40 -8.12 -7.24
C LEU A 272 21.52 -7.90 -8.49
N PRO A 273 20.68 -6.87 -8.52
CA PRO A 273 19.90 -6.55 -9.70
C PRO A 273 20.80 -5.98 -10.79
N SER A 274 20.48 -6.28 -12.05
CA SER A 274 21.12 -5.69 -13.23
C SER A 274 20.02 -5.25 -14.20
N PRO A 275 19.98 -3.97 -14.63
CA PRO A 275 20.94 -2.89 -14.33
C PRO A 275 20.73 -2.23 -12.96
N MET A 276 21.80 -1.68 -12.38
CA MET A 276 21.81 -0.87 -11.15
C MET A 276 21.52 0.60 -11.44
N SER A 277 20.26 1.04 -11.35
CA SER A 277 19.95 2.47 -11.43
C SER A 277 20.15 3.17 -10.06
N PRO A 278 20.40 4.50 -10.01
CA PRO A 278 20.58 5.22 -8.74
C PRO A 278 19.45 4.98 -7.73
N PHE A 279 18.22 4.88 -8.21
CA PHE A 279 17.08 4.56 -7.35
C PHE A 279 17.17 3.15 -6.75
N VAL A 280 17.61 2.14 -7.51
CA VAL A 280 17.78 0.77 -6.97
C VAL A 280 18.86 0.76 -5.90
N ILE A 281 19.96 1.48 -6.14
CA ILE A 281 21.08 1.58 -5.20
C ILE A 281 20.59 2.18 -3.89
N ASP A 282 19.92 3.34 -3.94
CA ASP A 282 19.36 4.00 -2.76
C ASP A 282 18.36 3.09 -2.03
N GLU A 283 17.47 2.41 -2.76
CA GLU A 283 16.47 1.50 -2.18
C GLU A 283 17.13 0.30 -1.47
N ILE A 284 18.19 -0.29 -2.03
CA ILE A 284 18.94 -1.38 -1.39
C ILE A 284 19.64 -0.87 -0.13
N LYS A 285 20.37 0.25 -0.23
CA LYS A 285 21.15 0.82 0.89
C LYS A 285 20.27 1.21 2.07
N GLU A 286 19.07 1.74 1.83
CA GLU A 286 18.11 2.07 2.88
C GLU A 286 17.52 0.85 3.59
N ASN A 287 17.38 -0.30 2.90
CA ASN A 287 16.66 -1.46 3.42
C ASN A 287 17.55 -2.64 3.85
N ILE A 288 18.83 -2.64 3.50
CA ILE A 288 19.73 -3.77 3.76
C ILE A 288 19.95 -4.02 5.26
N GLU A 289 20.24 -2.99 6.04
CA GLU A 289 20.50 -3.16 7.48
C GLU A 289 19.25 -3.64 8.23
N PRO A 290 18.04 -3.05 8.05
CA PRO A 290 16.82 -3.61 8.61
C PRO A 290 16.60 -5.08 8.23
N ARG A 291 16.86 -5.46 6.97
CA ARG A 291 16.66 -6.82 6.48
C ARG A 291 17.63 -7.81 7.12
N ILE A 292 18.91 -7.48 7.22
CA ILE A 292 19.93 -8.30 7.89
C ILE A 292 19.55 -8.48 9.36
N ARG A 293 19.24 -7.39 10.08
CA ARG A 293 18.82 -7.45 11.49
C ARG A 293 17.61 -8.35 11.71
N LYS A 294 16.58 -8.22 10.86
CA LYS A 294 15.38 -9.06 10.93
C LYS A 294 15.73 -10.53 10.73
N THR A 295 16.55 -10.84 9.73
CA THR A 295 16.95 -12.22 9.39
C THR A 295 17.76 -12.88 10.52
N ILE A 296 18.65 -12.12 11.16
CA ILE A 296 19.39 -12.59 12.35
C ILE A 296 18.46 -12.88 13.52
N ASN A 297 17.48 -12.00 13.77
CA ASN A 297 16.49 -12.22 14.83
C ASN A 297 15.61 -13.46 14.59
N GLU A 298 15.49 -13.90 13.33
CA GLU A 298 14.83 -15.15 12.93
C GLU A 298 15.76 -16.38 13.06
N GLY A 299 17.00 -16.20 13.50
CA GLY A 299 17.98 -17.27 13.76
C GLY A 299 18.83 -17.66 12.56
N ILE A 300 18.81 -16.86 11.49
CA ILE A 300 19.57 -17.11 10.26
C ILE A 300 20.91 -16.37 10.34
N GLU A 301 22.00 -17.14 10.38
CA GLU A 301 23.38 -16.64 10.56
C GLU A 301 24.24 -16.81 9.29
N LYS A 302 23.60 -16.92 8.13
CA LYS A 302 24.26 -17.11 6.83
C LYS A 302 23.75 -16.10 5.81
N ILE A 303 24.64 -15.60 4.97
CA ILE A 303 24.31 -14.75 3.82
C ILE A 303 24.96 -15.28 2.55
N ILE A 304 24.22 -15.23 1.44
CA ILE A 304 24.70 -15.53 0.11
C ILE A 304 24.44 -14.32 -0.77
N VAL A 305 25.49 -13.74 -1.35
CA VAL A 305 25.40 -12.62 -2.28
C VAL A 305 25.67 -13.13 -3.70
N ASP A 306 24.67 -13.08 -4.56
CA ASP A 306 24.73 -13.55 -5.95
C ASP A 306 24.95 -12.38 -6.91
N VAL A 307 26.17 -12.32 -7.41
CA VAL A 307 26.67 -11.36 -8.41
C VAL A 307 26.87 -12.02 -9.77
N SER A 308 26.49 -13.29 -9.93
CA SER A 308 26.73 -14.07 -11.14
C SER A 308 25.88 -13.67 -12.35
N GLY A 309 24.92 -12.75 -12.14
CA GLY A 309 24.08 -12.15 -13.17
C GLY A 309 24.56 -10.79 -13.67
N LEU A 310 25.69 -10.28 -13.18
CA LEU A 310 26.28 -9.04 -13.65
C LEU A 310 26.99 -9.25 -14.99
N ASP A 311 26.73 -8.37 -15.95
CA ASP A 311 27.40 -8.39 -17.27
C ASP A 311 28.77 -7.70 -17.21
N GLU A 312 28.88 -6.63 -16.42
CA GLU A 312 30.12 -5.88 -16.13
C GLU A 312 30.12 -5.50 -14.64
N ILE A 313 31.31 -5.44 -14.02
CA ILE A 313 31.47 -4.99 -12.63
C ILE A 313 31.90 -3.53 -12.64
N GLY A 314 31.03 -2.64 -12.16
CA GLY A 314 31.26 -1.21 -12.04
C GLY A 314 31.47 -0.76 -10.60
N GLU A 315 31.63 0.55 -10.42
CA GLU A 315 31.77 1.18 -9.09
C GLU A 315 30.51 0.99 -8.24
N ASP A 316 29.32 1.08 -8.84
CA ASP A 316 28.04 0.96 -8.14
C ASP A 316 27.81 -0.44 -7.55
N GLU A 317 28.18 -1.51 -8.27
CA GLU A 317 28.06 -2.88 -7.78
C GLU A 317 29.03 -3.15 -6.63
N ILE A 318 30.27 -2.65 -6.76
CA ILE A 318 31.29 -2.75 -5.71
C ILE A 318 30.85 -2.01 -4.45
N ASP A 319 30.34 -0.79 -4.61
CA ASP A 319 29.85 0.06 -3.53
C ASP A 319 28.69 -0.60 -2.77
N VAL A 320 27.69 -1.13 -3.48
CA VAL A 320 26.55 -1.81 -2.84
C VAL A 320 26.95 -3.07 -2.12
N VAL A 321 27.87 -3.88 -2.66
CA VAL A 321 28.35 -5.10 -1.98
C VAL A 321 29.26 -4.75 -0.80
N GLY A 322 30.12 -3.74 -0.93
CA GLY A 322 30.97 -3.24 0.14
C GLY A 322 30.18 -2.75 1.34
N ASP A 323 29.10 -1.98 1.10
CA ASP A 323 28.17 -1.54 2.15
C ASP A 323 27.60 -2.73 2.95
N ILE A 324 27.41 -3.91 2.34
CA ILE A 324 26.92 -5.12 3.03
C ILE A 324 27.97 -5.63 4.01
N GLY A 325 29.21 -5.76 3.53
CA GLY A 325 30.36 -6.21 4.31
C GLY A 325 30.59 -5.31 5.52
N GLU A 326 30.69 -4.01 5.29
CA GLU A 326 30.88 -3.00 6.34
C GLU A 326 29.77 -3.08 7.40
N LYS A 327 28.49 -3.09 6.98
CA LYS A 327 27.36 -3.17 7.91
C LYS A 327 27.37 -4.47 8.73
N LEU A 328 27.76 -5.59 8.14
CA LEU A 328 27.84 -6.87 8.86
C LEU A 328 28.96 -6.86 9.90
N GLU A 329 30.10 -6.28 9.56
CA GLU A 329 31.23 -6.10 10.48
C GLU A 329 30.86 -5.15 11.63
N GLU A 330 30.23 -4.00 11.33
CA GLU A 330 29.74 -3.04 12.33
C GLU A 330 28.75 -3.65 13.31
N MET A 331 27.90 -4.57 12.84
CA MET A 331 26.93 -5.26 13.68
C MET A 331 27.59 -6.26 14.64
N MET A 332 28.87 -6.62 14.44
CA MET A 332 29.63 -7.63 15.21
C MET A 332 28.89 -8.97 15.32
N VAL A 333 28.14 -9.35 14.28
CA VAL A 333 27.40 -10.60 14.23
C VAL A 333 28.23 -11.63 13.46
N PRO A 334 28.43 -12.85 13.99
CA PRO A 334 29.20 -13.89 13.31
C PRO A 334 28.37 -14.50 12.17
N ILE A 335 28.11 -13.73 11.11
CA ILE A 335 27.48 -14.23 9.89
C ILE A 335 28.53 -14.89 9.00
N LYS A 336 28.21 -16.09 8.52
CA LYS A 336 28.99 -16.72 7.44
C LYS A 336 28.50 -16.22 6.09
N GLY A 337 29.40 -15.66 5.29
CA GLY A 337 29.08 -15.16 3.97
C GLY A 337 29.65 -16.00 2.82
N ALA A 338 28.93 -16.03 1.70
CA ALA A 338 29.42 -16.60 0.45
C ALA A 338 29.01 -15.73 -0.74
N PHE A 339 29.88 -15.66 -1.74
CA PHE A 339 29.57 -15.06 -3.04
C PHE A 339 29.24 -16.14 -4.05
N VAL A 340 28.19 -15.92 -4.85
CA VAL A 340 27.97 -16.66 -6.09
C VAL A 340 28.43 -15.76 -7.24
N ALA A 341 29.60 -16.06 -7.79
CA ALA A 341 30.26 -15.25 -8.80
C ALA A 341 30.81 -16.12 -9.92
N LYS A 342 30.97 -15.53 -11.12
CA LYS A 342 31.50 -16.21 -12.31
C LYS A 342 32.60 -15.36 -12.94
N GLY A 343 33.49 -16.02 -13.67
CA GLY A 343 34.59 -15.36 -14.40
C GLY A 343 35.85 -15.22 -13.57
N ASP A 344 36.88 -14.66 -14.20
CA ASP A 344 38.23 -14.55 -13.63
C ASP A 344 38.31 -13.52 -12.49
N GLU A 345 37.32 -12.62 -12.40
CA GLU A 345 37.22 -11.57 -11.39
C GLU A 345 36.44 -12.02 -10.14
N ALA A 346 35.98 -13.27 -10.06
CA ALA A 346 35.16 -13.75 -8.93
C ALA A 346 35.83 -13.62 -7.55
N GLU A 347 37.16 -13.74 -7.48
CA GLU A 347 37.93 -13.58 -6.24
C GLU A 347 38.06 -12.12 -5.79
N MET A 348 37.65 -11.14 -6.60
CA MET A 348 37.77 -9.73 -6.22
C MET A 348 36.83 -9.36 -5.05
N TRP A 349 35.68 -10.04 -4.94
CA TRP A 349 34.63 -9.73 -3.97
C TRP A 349 35.05 -9.97 -2.53
N THR A 350 36.02 -10.86 -2.29
CA THR A 350 36.59 -11.09 -0.95
C THR A 350 37.64 -10.05 -0.57
N ASN A 351 38.04 -9.14 -1.48
CA ASN A 351 38.91 -8.02 -1.14
C ASN A 351 38.14 -6.79 -0.63
N LEU A 352 36.81 -6.87 -0.56
CA LEU A 352 35.98 -5.81 0.00
C LEU A 352 35.98 -5.90 1.53
N ASP A 353 35.97 -4.74 2.18
CA ASP A 353 35.98 -4.63 3.64
C ASP A 353 34.79 -5.41 4.24
N GLY A 354 35.07 -6.26 5.24
CA GLY A 354 34.09 -7.11 5.92
C GLY A 354 33.70 -8.39 5.17
N CYS A 355 34.32 -8.66 4.01
CA CYS A 355 34.06 -9.83 3.16
C CYS A 355 35.25 -10.79 3.05
N GLU A 356 36.34 -10.57 3.81
CA GLU A 356 37.62 -11.26 3.64
C GLU A 356 37.55 -12.77 3.93
N GLU A 357 36.69 -13.15 4.87
CA GLU A 357 36.47 -14.55 5.28
C GLU A 357 35.35 -15.24 4.49
N TRP A 358 34.79 -14.56 3.49
CA TRP A 358 33.67 -15.08 2.70
C TRP A 358 34.15 -16.02 1.61
N ILE A 359 33.29 -16.99 1.27
CA ILE A 359 33.68 -18.05 0.33
C ILE A 359 33.12 -17.76 -1.06
N VAL A 360 33.96 -17.77 -2.08
CA VAL A 360 33.53 -17.68 -3.48
C VAL A 360 33.07 -19.05 -4.00
N CYS A 361 31.90 -19.06 -4.63
CA CYS A 361 31.22 -20.24 -5.12
C CYS A 361 30.74 -20.03 -6.56
N ARG A 362 30.72 -21.10 -7.36
CA ARG A 362 30.33 -21.04 -8.77
C ARG A 362 28.81 -20.99 -8.98
N ASP A 363 28.07 -21.51 -8.00
CA ASP A 363 26.62 -21.65 -8.02
C ASP A 363 26.05 -21.70 -6.59
N ILE A 364 24.74 -21.50 -6.47
CA ILE A 364 24.01 -21.47 -5.20
C ILE A 364 24.11 -22.80 -4.45
N SER A 365 24.21 -23.94 -5.16
CA SER A 365 24.28 -25.25 -4.51
C SER A 365 25.62 -25.45 -3.80
N GLU A 366 26.72 -25.00 -4.42
CA GLU A 366 28.05 -24.97 -3.81
C GLU A 366 28.08 -24.03 -2.59
N ALA A 367 27.46 -22.84 -2.69
CA ALA A 367 27.39 -21.89 -1.58
C ALA A 367 26.74 -22.51 -0.32
N HIS A 368 25.59 -23.16 -0.47
CA HIS A 368 24.95 -23.85 0.65
C HIS A 368 25.85 -24.94 1.24
N GLN A 369 26.45 -25.77 0.39
CA GLN A 369 27.32 -26.85 0.85
C GLN A 369 28.50 -26.33 1.67
N LYS A 370 29.17 -25.27 1.20
CA LYS A 370 30.35 -24.72 1.89
C LYS A 370 30.00 -23.96 3.17
N LEU A 371 28.87 -23.24 3.20
CA LEU A 371 28.41 -22.54 4.41
C LEU A 371 28.02 -23.50 5.56
N ASP A 372 27.60 -24.73 5.21
CA ASP A 372 27.29 -25.79 6.16
C ASP A 372 28.52 -26.55 6.69
N LEU A 373 29.69 -26.39 6.06
CA LEU A 373 30.93 -27.00 6.53
C LEU A 373 31.53 -26.20 7.71
N PRO A 374 32.17 -26.87 8.68
CA PRO A 374 33.01 -26.18 9.65
C PRO A 374 34.19 -25.53 8.93
N GLN A 375 34.41 -24.23 9.17
CA GLN A 375 35.62 -23.51 8.75
C GLN A 375 36.82 -24.26 9.36
N THR A 376 37.77 -24.71 8.55
CA THR A 376 39.03 -25.30 9.05
C THR A 376 39.91 -24.18 9.58
N ASP A 377 40.23 -24.24 10.88
CA ASP A 377 41.16 -23.36 11.61
C ASP A 377 42.53 -23.18 10.92
#